data_AF-A0A8J3LPB2-F1
#
_entry.id   AF-A0A8J3LPB2-F1
#
_cell.length_a   1.000
_cell.length_b   1.000
_cell.length_c   1.000
_cell.angle_alpha   90.00
_cell.angle_beta   90.00
_cell.angle_gamma   90.00
#
_symmetry.space_group_name_H-M   'P 1'
#
loop_
_entity.id
_entity.type
_entity.pdbx_description
1 polymer ?
#
loop_
_entity_poly.entity_id
_entity_poly.type
_entity_poly.pdbx_seq_one_letter_code
_entity_poly.pdbx_strand_id
1 'polypeptide(L)' 'MRMDESPAHVVIVTAVATNARSLDRTVVGEGIEDAATAERLRDLGLHLLQGYHFGRPVPPEQLALPTAAPTGTVR' A
#
# COMPACT_ATOMS: atom_id res chain seq x y z
N MET A 1 2.25 10.71 -10.53
CA MET A 1 3.26 11.19 -9.58
C MET A 1 3.88 9.95 -8.96
N ARG A 2 5.13 9.62 -9.29
CA ARG A 2 5.79 8.46 -8.69
C ARG A 2 6.57 8.90 -7.46
N MET A 3 6.63 8.03 -6.48
CA MET A 3 7.28 8.30 -5.20
C MET A 3 8.79 8.50 -5.35
N ASP A 4 9.41 7.79 -6.29
CA ASP A 4 10.85 7.70 -6.49
C ASP A 4 11.42 8.79 -7.42
N GLU A 5 10.56 9.59 -8.06
CA GLU A 5 10.95 10.68 -8.97
C GLU A 5 11.57 11.89 -8.24
N SER A 6 11.35 12.05 -6.93
CA SER A 6 11.85 13.18 -6.15
C SER A 6 12.22 12.78 -4.72
N PRO A 7 13.38 13.25 -4.20
CA PRO A 7 13.73 13.07 -2.79
C PRO A 7 12.66 13.59 -1.83
N ALA A 8 11.94 14.67 -2.19
CA ALA A 8 10.90 15.24 -1.36
C ALA A 8 9.71 14.28 -1.19
N HIS A 9 9.33 13.55 -2.24
CA HIS A 9 8.23 12.58 -2.17
C HIS A 9 8.60 11.43 -1.23
N VAL A 10 9.83 10.93 -1.34
CA VAL A 10 10.35 9.88 -0.45
C VAL A 10 10.30 10.33 1.02
N VAL A 11 10.73 11.56 1.30
CA VAL A 11 10.70 12.12 2.66
C VAL A 11 9.27 12.25 3.19
N ILE A 12 8.32 12.74 2.38
CA ILE A 12 6.92 12.88 2.79
C ILE A 12 6.31 11.51 3.13
N VAL A 13 6.46 10.53 2.24
CA VAL A 13 5.91 9.18 2.49
C VAL A 13 6.55 8.54 3.72
N THR A 14 7.86 8.72 3.90
CA THR A 14 8.58 8.22 5.10
C THR A 14 8.05 8.87 6.38
N ALA A 15 7.81 10.17 6.36
CA ALA A 15 7.26 10.90 7.51
C ALA A 15 5.83 10.43 7.84
N VAL A 16 4.98 10.24 6.82
CA VAL A 16 3.62 9.71 6.98
C VAL A 16 3.66 8.30 7.59
N ALA A 17 4.50 7.41 7.06
CA ALA A 17 4.66 6.04 7.57
C ALA A 17 5.08 6.05 9.05
N THR A 18 6.05 6.90 9.40
CA THR A 18 6.56 7.04 10.76
C THR A 18 5.49 7.56 11.73
N ASN A 19 4.74 8.58 11.31
CA ASN A 19 3.66 9.14 12.10
C ASN A 19 2.54 8.14 12.32
N ALA A 20 2.13 7.42 11.28
CA ALA A 20 1.07 6.43 11.39
C ALA A 20 1.44 5.29 12.35
N ARG A 21 2.69 4.79 12.29
CA ARG A 21 3.21 3.82 13.27
C ARG A 21 3.16 4.36 14.70
N SER A 22 3.51 5.63 14.89
CA SER A 22 3.51 6.27 16.22
C SER A 22 2.10 6.49 16.78
N LEU A 23 1.11 6.59 15.89
CA LEU A 23 -0.30 6.80 16.23
C LEU A 23 -1.12 5.50 16.26
N ASP A 24 -0.47 4.35 16.07
CA ASP A 24 -1.12 3.04 15.91
C ASP A 24 -2.24 3.11 14.84
N ARG A 25 -1.88 3.65 13.68
CA ARG A 25 -2.77 3.79 12.53
C ARG A 25 -2.24 3.03 11.32
N THR A 26 -3.14 2.36 10.65
CA THR A 26 -2.90 1.72 9.38
C THR A 26 -2.87 2.75 8.24
N VAL A 27 -1.96 2.57 7.29
CA VAL A 27 -1.86 3.38 6.06
C VAL A 27 -2.06 2.48 4.85
N VAL A 28 -2.85 2.96 3.89
CA VAL A 28 -3.01 2.33 2.57
C VAL A 28 -2.21 3.14 1.56
N GLY A 29 -1.27 2.49 0.87
CA GLY A 29 -0.58 3.07 -0.28
C GLY A 29 -1.39 2.81 -1.56
N GLU A 30 -1.97 3.85 -2.15
CA GLU A 30 -2.78 3.75 -3.37
C GLU A 30 -1.99 4.11 -4.64
N GLY A 31 -2.49 3.64 -5.79
CA GLY A 31 -1.94 3.98 -7.11
C GLY A 31 -0.69 3.19 -7.48
N ILE A 32 -0.51 1.98 -6.94
CA ILE A 32 0.68 1.16 -7.22
C ILE A 32 0.56 0.46 -8.57
N GLU A 33 1.45 0.79 -9.50
CA GLU A 33 1.42 0.27 -10.88
C GLU A 33 2.56 -0.70 -11.21
N ASP A 34 3.60 -0.79 -10.37
CA ASP A 34 4.73 -1.69 -10.55
C ASP A 34 5.28 -2.28 -9.24
N ALA A 35 6.06 -3.36 -9.40
CA ALA A 35 6.65 -4.12 -8.30
C ALA A 35 7.67 -3.31 -7.50
N ALA A 36 8.47 -2.48 -8.17
CA ALA A 36 9.53 -1.69 -7.51
C ALA A 36 8.94 -0.68 -6.53
N THR A 37 7.84 -0.01 -6.91
CA THR A 37 7.11 0.90 -6.01
C THR A 37 6.50 0.12 -4.84
N ALA A 38 5.92 -1.06 -5.10
CA ALA A 38 5.35 -1.90 -4.05
C ALA A 38 6.39 -2.33 -3.02
N GLU A 39 7.55 -2.81 -3.47
CA GLU A 39 8.68 -3.21 -2.61
C GLU A 39 9.18 -2.05 -1.77
N ARG A 40 9.37 -0.88 -2.39
CA ARG A 40 9.83 0.31 -1.67
C ARG A 40 8.88 0.74 -0.55
N LEU A 41 7.57 0.66 -0.78
CA LEU A 41 6.58 0.97 0.26
C LEU A 41 6.54 -0.09 1.37
N ARG A 42 6.75 -1.37 1.05
CA ARG A 42 6.88 -2.44 2.06
C ARG A 42 8.10 -2.22 2.95
N ASP A 43 9.23 -1.81 2.38
CA ASP A 43 10.45 -1.49 3.14
C ASP A 43 10.24 -0.33 4.12
N LEU A 44 9.33 0.61 3.78
CA LEU A 44 8.91 1.70 4.66
C LEU A 44 7.86 1.29 5.70
N GLY A 45 7.41 0.03 5.69
CA GLY A 45 6.44 -0.52 6.62
C GLY A 45 4.98 -0.31 6.22
N LEU A 46 4.69 0.04 4.95
CA LEU A 46 3.33 0.05 4.44
C LEU A 46 2.96 -1.34 3.96
N HIS A 47 2.00 -1.96 4.65
CA HIS A 47 1.59 -3.34 4.40
C HIS A 47 0.27 -3.46 3.64
N LEU A 48 -0.55 -2.41 3.61
CA LEU A 48 -1.74 -2.32 2.76
C LEU A 48 -1.43 -1.49 1.52
N LEU A 49 -1.53 -2.13 0.36
CA LEU A 49 -1.20 -1.51 -0.93
C LEU A 49 -2.32 -1.80 -1.94
N GLN A 50 -2.68 -0.80 -2.75
CA GLN A 50 -3.70 -0.91 -3.79
C GLN A 50 -3.20 -0.28 -5.09
N GLY A 51 -3.45 -0.96 -6.21
CA GLY A 51 -3.23 -0.41 -7.54
C GLY A 51 -3.20 -1.48 -8.62
N TYR A 52 -3.03 -1.06 -9.87
CA TYR A 52 -3.07 -1.96 -11.03
C TYR A 52 -1.98 -3.02 -11.04
N HIS A 53 -0.90 -2.83 -10.27
CA HIS A 53 0.08 -3.87 -10.01
C HIS A 53 -0.55 -5.13 -9.40
N PHE A 54 -1.55 -4.95 -8.52
CA PHE A 54 -2.24 -6.04 -7.83
C PHE A 54 -3.50 -6.51 -8.56
N GLY A 55 -4.20 -5.58 -9.21
CA GLY A 55 -5.40 -5.87 -9.96
C GLY A 55 -6.11 -4.59 -10.39
N ARG A 56 -6.81 -4.65 -11.53
CA ARG A 56 -7.69 -3.57 -11.95
C ARG A 56 -9.03 -3.68 -11.21
N PRO A 57 -9.76 -2.56 -11.02
CA PRO A 57 -11.16 -2.61 -10.60
C PRO A 57 -11.96 -3.54 -11.50
N VAL A 58 -12.78 -4.38 -10.88
CA VAL A 58 -13.65 -5.33 -11.57
C VAL A 58 -15.10 -5.16 -11.07
N PRO A 59 -16.11 -5.52 -11.88
CA PRO A 59 -17.47 -5.70 -11.39
C PRO A 59 -17.55 -6.67 -10.21
N PRO A 60 -18.53 -6.52 -9.29
CA PRO A 60 -18.65 -7.36 -8.10
C PRO A 60 -18.71 -8.87 -8.40
N GLU A 61 -19.37 -9.26 -9.48
CA GLU A 61 -19.51 -10.65 -9.93
C GLU A 61 -18.18 -11.32 -10.33
N GLN A 62 -17.13 -10.53 -10.58
CA GLN A 62 -15.79 -11.00 -10.92
C GLN A 62 -14.82 -10.96 -9.74
N LEU A 63 -15.26 -10.46 -8.58
CA LEU A 63 -14.41 -10.35 -7.40
C LEU A 63 -14.18 -11.74 -6.79
N ALA A 64 -13.01 -12.32 -7.05
CA ALA A 64 -12.57 -13.55 -6.42
C ALA A 64 -12.07 -13.25 -4.99
N LEU A 65 -12.98 -13.25 -4.01
CA LEU A 65 -12.60 -13.16 -2.60
C LEU A 65 -12.05 -14.51 -2.12
N PRO A 66 -10.98 -14.53 -1.32
CA PRO A 66 -10.53 -15.77 -0.69
C PRO A 66 -11.65 -16.37 0.16
N THR A 67 -11.85 -17.68 0.06
CA THR A 67 -12.92 -18.43 0.74
C THR A 67 -12.77 -18.47 2.27
N ALA A 68 -11.66 -17.95 2.80
CA ALA A 68 -11.39 -17.78 4.21
C ALA A 68 -10.97 -16.34 4.49
N ALA A 69 -11.49 -15.77 5.59
CA ALA A 69 -11.06 -14.44 6.03
C ALA A 69 -9.56 -14.49 6.40
N PRO A 70 -8.75 -13.52 5.95
CA PRO A 70 -7.37 -13.41 6.42
C PRO A 70 -7.40 -13.21 7.94
N THR A 71 -6.83 -14.15 8.70
CA THR A 71 -6.75 -14.11 10.18
C THR A 71 -5.71 -13.10 10.69
N GLY A 72 -5.10 -12.33 9.80
CA GLY A 72 -4.15 -11.29 10.16
C GLY A 72 -4.85 -10.10 10.80
N THR A 73 -4.53 -9.82 12.06
CA THR A 73 -4.83 -8.51 12.66
C THR A 73 -4.20 -7.44 11.78
N VAL A 74 -5.02 -6.56 11.20
CA VAL A 74 -4.55 -5.28 10.68
C VAL A 74 -4.10 -4.48 11.89
N ARG A 75 -2.80 -4.55 12.21
CA ARG A 75 -2.16 -3.64 13.15
C ARG A 75 -1.86 -2.34 12.41
#